data_AF-A0A926QNN5-F1
#
_entry.id   AF-A0A926QNN5-F1
#
_cell.length_a   1.000
_cell.length_b   1.000
_cell.length_c   1.000
_cell.angle_alpha   90.00
_cell.angle_beta   90.00
_cell.angle_gamma   90.00
#
_symmetry.space_group_name_H-M   'P 1'
#
loop_
_entity.id
_entity.type
_entity.pdbx_description
1 polymer ?
#
loop_
_entity_poly.entity_id
_entity_poly.type
_entity_poly.pdbx_seq_one_letter_code
_entity_poly.pdbx_strand_id
1 'polypeptide(L)' 'MNVIYTETSLYFQEVIPSMANKAELIEKVAEATDLTKKDATAAVDAVFTTIQDSLASGEKVQLIG' A
#
# COMPACT_ATOMS: atom_id res chain seq x y z
N MET A 1 -24.12 -23.01 -44.29
CA MET A 1 -23.03 -22.11 -43.90
C MET A 1 -23.25 -21.78 -42.43
N ASN A 2 -22.49 -22.42 -41.55
CA ASN A 2 -22.72 -22.42 -40.11
C ASN A 2 -21.52 -21.75 -39.43
N VAL A 3 -21.81 -20.81 -38.51
CA VAL A 3 -21.06 -20.54 -37.26
C VAL A 3 -19.75 -19.77 -37.51
N ILE A 4 -19.58 -18.53 -37.04
CA ILE A 4 -19.45 -18.11 -35.63
C ILE A 4 -19.62 -16.59 -35.50
N TYR A 5 -20.58 -16.14 -34.69
CA TYR A 5 -20.40 -14.90 -33.92
C TYR A 5 -19.66 -15.33 -32.65
N THR A 6 -18.37 -15.02 -32.53
CA THR A 6 -17.63 -15.20 -31.29
C THR A 6 -17.18 -13.84 -30.80
N GLU A 7 -17.98 -13.32 -29.87
CA GLU A 7 -17.63 -12.48 -28.73
C GLU A 7 -16.33 -11.69 -28.87
N THR A 8 -16.46 -10.39 -29.10
CA THR A 8 -15.50 -9.41 -28.61
C THR A 8 -15.47 -9.51 -27.07
N SER A 9 -14.71 -10.49 -26.56
CA SER A 9 -14.14 -10.45 -25.22
C SER A 9 -13.12 -9.33 -25.22
N LEU A 10 -13.62 -8.09 -25.11
CA LEU A 10 -12.81 -6.94 -24.79
C LEU A 10 -12.42 -7.11 -23.33
N TYR A 11 -11.21 -7.62 -23.12
CA TYR A 11 -10.53 -7.68 -21.83
C TYR A 11 -10.65 -6.32 -21.14
N PHE A 12 -11.65 -6.19 -20.27
CA PHE A 12 -11.62 -5.19 -19.22
C PHE A 12 -10.52 -5.67 -18.28
N GLN A 13 -9.31 -5.11 -18.45
CA GLN A 13 -8.30 -5.21 -17.41
C GLN A 13 -8.96 -4.57 -16.18
N GLU A 14 -9.46 -5.38 -15.26
CA GLU A 14 -9.73 -4.88 -13.92
C GLU A 14 -8.41 -4.27 -13.47
N VAL A 15 -8.40 -2.94 -13.34
CA VAL A 15 -7.36 -2.27 -12.60
C VAL A 15 -7.49 -2.80 -11.19
N ILE A 16 -6.76 -3.87 -10.87
CA ILE A 16 -6.62 -4.34 -9.49
C ILE A 16 -6.09 -3.13 -8.75
N PRO A 17 -6.86 -2.51 -7.84
CA PRO A 17 -6.39 -1.34 -7.13
C PRO A 17 -5.12 -1.79 -6.39
N SER A 18 -3.98 -1.17 -6.69
CA SER A 18 -2.74 -1.49 -6.02
C SER A 18 -2.93 -1.17 -4.53
N MET A 19 -3.23 -2.19 -3.74
CA MET A 19 -3.26 -2.05 -2.30
C MET A 19 -1.82 -1.87 -1.86
N ALA A 20 -1.47 -0.63 -1.49
CA ALA A 20 -0.17 -0.32 -0.90
C ALA A 20 -0.01 -1.15 0.37
N ASN A 21 0.68 -2.29 0.23
CA ASN A 21 1.02 -3.14 1.35
C ASN A 21 2.24 -2.55 2.08
N LYS A 22 2.55 -3.11 3.25
CA LYS A 22 3.66 -2.61 4.08
C LYS A 22 5.00 -2.58 3.34
N ALA A 23 5.29 -3.58 2.51
CA ALA A 23 6.54 -3.64 1.76
C ALA A 23 6.61 -2.55 0.67
N GLU A 24 5.52 -2.35 -0.07
CA GLU A 24 5.42 -1.28 -1.06
C GLU A 24 5.54 0.11 -0.43
N LEU A 25 4.98 0.29 0.77
CA LEU A 25 5.12 1.54 1.52
C LEU A 25 6.58 1.79 1.95
N ILE A 26 7.28 0.76 2.44
CA ILE A 26 8.69 0.85 2.81
C ILE A 26 9.55 1.23 1.60
N GLU A 27 9.28 0.64 0.44
CA GLU A 27 9.99 0.96 -0.81
C GLU A 27 9.77 2.43 -1.20
N LYS A 28 8.51 2.89 -1.21
CA LYS A 28 8.20 4.30 -1.49
C LYS A 28 8.84 5.27 -0.50
N VAL A 29 8.89 4.93 0.78
CA VAL A 29 9.55 5.77 1.80
C VAL A 29 11.04 5.80 1.58
N ALA A 30 11.69 4.66 1.31
CA ALA A 30 13.12 4.61 1.01
C ALA A 30 13.47 5.48 -0.20
N GLU A 31 12.71 5.35 -1.29
CA GLU A 31 12.88 6.15 -2.52
C GLU A 31 12.68 7.65 -2.28
N ALA A 32 11.68 8.03 -1.48
CA ALA A 32 11.36 9.44 -1.23
C ALA A 32 12.31 10.15 -0.25
N THR A 33 13.11 9.40 0.51
CA THR A 33 13.94 9.93 1.60
C THR A 33 15.43 9.64 1.45
N ASP A 34 15.84 8.96 0.38
CA ASP A 34 17.19 8.41 0.17
C ASP A 34 17.68 7.53 1.34
N LEU A 35 16.74 6.94 2.11
CA LEU A 35 17.07 6.02 3.19
C LEU A 35 17.38 4.63 2.64
N THR A 36 18.22 3.89 3.38
CA THR A 36 18.37 2.46 3.10
C THR A 36 17.06 1.73 3.37
N LYS A 37 16.81 0.60 2.69
CA LYS A 37 15.60 -0.23 2.94
C LYS A 37 15.47 -0.63 4.41
N LYS A 38 16.61 -0.85 5.10
CA LYS A 38 16.64 -1.16 6.54
C LYS A 38 16.13 0.00 7.38
N ASP A 39 16.61 1.21 7.11
CA ASP A 39 16.22 2.40 7.86
C ASP A 39 14.78 2.80 7.56
N ALA A 40 14.33 2.69 6.31
CA ALA A 40 12.94 2.89 5.93
C ALA A 40 12.01 1.87 6.59
N THR A 41 12.43 0.60 6.68
CA THR A 41 11.68 -0.43 7.42
C THR A 41 11.53 -0.03 8.88
N ALA A 42 12.62 0.33 9.54
CA ALA A 42 12.61 0.73 10.95
C ALA A 42 11.71 1.96 11.20
N ALA A 43 11.76 2.96 10.31
CA ALA A 43 10.94 4.15 10.42
C ALA A 43 9.44 3.86 10.24
N VAL A 44 9.08 3.10 9.21
CA VAL A 44 7.68 2.72 8.94
C VAL A 44 7.14 1.85 10.07
N ASP A 45 7.93 0.90 10.56
CA ASP A 45 7.57 0.04 11.69
C ASP A 45 7.32 0.86 12.95
N ALA A 46 8.24 1.76 13.28
CA ALA A 46 8.13 2.61 14.46
C ALA A 46 6.84 3.45 14.43
N VAL A 47 6.51 4.07 13.29
CA VAL A 47 5.28 4.86 13.14
C VAL A 47 4.04 4.01 13.41
N PHE A 48 3.92 2.85 12.76
CA PHE A 48 2.75 2.00 12.94
C PHE A 48 2.65 1.42 14.35
N THR A 49 3.77 1.02 14.95
CA THR A 49 3.81 0.55 16.34
C THR A 49 3.37 1.65 17.29
N THR A 50 3.93 2.85 17.20
CA THR A 50 3.56 3.96 18.08
C THR A 50 2.09 4.34 17.94
N ILE A 51 1.54 4.35 16.72
CA ILE A 51 0.10 4.61 16.50
C ILE A 51 -0.75 3.50 17.16
N GLN A 52 -0.39 2.23 16.97
CA GLN A 52 -1.10 1.11 17.57
C GLN A 52 -1.07 1.18 19.09
N ASP A 53 0.09 1.45 19.68
CA ASP A 53 0.26 1.54 21.13
C ASP A 53 -0.53 2.71 21.73
N SER A 54 -0.54 3.86 21.05
CA SER A 54 -1.32 5.03 21.46
C SER A 54 -2.83 4.73 21.46
N LEU A 55 -3.33 4.13 20.35
CA LEU A 55 -4.73 3.74 20.24
C LEU A 55 -5.11 2.66 21.27
N ALA A 56 -4.24 1.68 21.52
CA ALA A 56 -4.44 0.66 22.54
C ALA A 56 -4.50 1.24 23.96
N SER A 57 -3.78 2.34 24.20
CA SER A 57 -3.80 3.09 25.47
C SER A 57 -5.04 3.99 25.62
N GLY A 58 -5.96 3.98 24.65
CA GLY A 58 -7.15 4.84 24.63
C GLY A 58 -6.83 6.28 24.24
N GLU A 59 -5.61 6.56 23.80
CA GLU A 59 -5.21 7.88 23.34
C GLU A 59 -5.73 8.14 21.94
N LYS A 60 -6.16 9.38 21.69
CA LYS A 60 -6.60 9.80 20.37
C LYS A 60 -5.37 10.17 19.54
N VAL A 61 -5.10 9.39 18.49
CA VAL A 61 -4.09 9.75 17.49
C VAL A 61 -4.71 10.70 16.47
N GLN A 62 -4.05 11.84 16.25
CA GLN A 62 -4.35 12.75 15.15
C GLN A 62 -3.09 12.98 14.33
N LEU A 63 -3.17 12.71 13.03
CA LEU A 63 -2.13 13.07 12.08
C LEU A 63 -2.49 14.42 11.50
N ILE A 64 -1.68 15.43 11.83
CA ILE A 64 -1.84 16.79 11.31
C ILE A 64 -0.66 17.04 10.36
N GLY A 65 -0.98 17.46 9.14
CA GLY A 65 -0.04 17.81 8.08
C GLY A 65 -0.68 18.84 7.16
#